data_AF-A0A5J4RIY1-F1
#
_entry.id   AF-A0A5J4RIY1-F1
#
_cell.length_a   1.000
_cell.length_b   1.000
_cell.length_c   1.000
_cell.angle_alpha   90.00
_cell.angle_beta   90.00
_cell.angle_gamma   90.00
#
_symmetry.space_group_name_H-M   'P 1'
#
loop_
_entity.id
_entity.type
_entity.pdbx_description
1 polymer ?
#
loop_
_entity_poly.entity_id
_entity_poly.type
_entity_poly.pdbx_seq_one_letter_code
_entity_poly.pdbx_strand_id
1 'polypeptide(L)'
;MRKLSNLKYKVLTAEQIPRVLNNIAVGIIFGDDADLLGIFDKAIVREVNTDDLFLNTFVVQTEDLNAPWVADFVDAVQSEEFKNVVEDTQYRFHKFYRPAWYVEKWGISNN
;
A
#
# COMPACT_ATOMS: atom_id res chain seq x y z
N MET A 1 19.68 -17.40 -19.94
CA MET A 1 18.24 -17.27 -19.58
C MET A 1 17.51 -18.55 -19.97
N ARG A 2 16.95 -19.30 -19.02
CA ARG A 2 15.99 -20.37 -19.38
C ARG A 2 14.70 -19.71 -19.85
N LYS A 3 14.26 -19.99 -21.07
CA LYS A 3 12.92 -19.62 -21.53
C LYS A 3 11.90 -20.31 -20.61
N LEU A 4 11.13 -19.54 -19.86
CA LEU A 4 9.97 -20.03 -19.11
C LEU A 4 8.83 -20.33 -20.10
N SER A 5 9.01 -21.33 -20.97
CA SER A 5 8.17 -21.52 -22.16
C SER A 5 6.79 -22.13 -21.90
N ASN A 6 6.40 -22.39 -20.64
CA ASN A 6 5.14 -23.08 -20.30
C ASN A 6 4.33 -22.44 -19.14
N LEU A 7 4.53 -21.15 -18.81
CA LEU A 7 3.70 -20.48 -17.81
C LEU A 7 2.29 -20.21 -18.36
N LYS A 8 1.26 -20.59 -17.59
CA LYS A 8 -0.13 -20.23 -17.85
C LYS A 8 -0.53 -19.11 -16.89
N TYR A 9 -0.98 -17.99 -17.44
CA TYR A 9 -1.42 -16.84 -16.66
C TYR A 9 -2.94 -16.88 -16.48
N LYS A 10 -3.39 -16.49 -15.29
CA LYS A 10 -4.80 -16.30 -14.98
C LYS A 10 -4.96 -14.98 -14.27
N VAL A 11 -5.78 -14.09 -14.83
CA VAL A 11 -6.17 -12.85 -14.17
C VAL A 11 -7.30 -13.18 -13.20
N LEU A 12 -7.15 -12.73 -11.97
CA LEU A 12 -8.11 -12.89 -10.89
C LEU A 12 -8.38 -11.51 -10.29
N THR A 13 -9.52 -11.36 -9.64
CA THR A 13 -9.76 -10.23 -8.74
C THR A 13 -8.85 -10.34 -7.52
N ALA A 14 -8.47 -9.22 -6.90
CA ALA A 14 -7.52 -9.20 -5.78
C ALA A 14 -7.96 -10.15 -4.65
N GLU A 15 -9.25 -10.14 -4.34
CA GLU A 15 -9.88 -10.92 -3.27
C GLU A 15 -9.86 -12.43 -3.51
N GLN A 16 -9.66 -12.86 -4.76
CA GLN A 16 -9.60 -14.27 -5.14
C GLN A 16 -8.19 -14.86 -5.05
N ILE A 17 -7.15 -14.04 -5.18
CA ILE A 17 -5.75 -14.47 -5.22
C ILE A 17 -5.37 -15.25 -3.94
N PRO A 18 -5.74 -14.81 -2.72
CA PRO A 18 -5.42 -15.54 -1.48
C PRO A 18 -5.90 -16.99 -1.47
N ARG A 19 -7.07 -17.26 -2.07
CA ARG A 19 -7.72 -18.58 -2.05
C ARG A 19 -7.04 -19.61 -2.93
N VAL A 20 -6.23 -19.17 -3.89
CA VAL A 20 -5.58 -20.03 -4.88
C VAL A 20 -4.07 -20.14 -4.67
N LEU A 21 -3.49 -19.47 -3.66
CA LEU A 21 -2.05 -19.47 -3.40
C LEU A 21 -1.45 -20.88 -3.28
N ASN A 22 -2.19 -21.82 -2.69
CA ASN A 22 -1.74 -23.22 -2.56
C ASN A 22 -1.76 -24.03 -3.88
N ASN A 23 -2.36 -23.49 -4.94
CA ASN A 23 -2.61 -24.16 -6.21
C ASN A 23 -1.89 -23.50 -7.39
N ILE A 24 -1.11 -22.44 -7.15
CA ILE A 24 -0.37 -21.70 -8.18
C ILE A 24 1.12 -21.68 -7.86
N ALA A 25 1.95 -21.51 -8.88
CA ALA A 25 3.39 -21.40 -8.70
C ALA A 25 3.80 -20.01 -8.17
N VAL A 26 3.14 -18.95 -8.62
CA VAL A 26 3.41 -17.55 -8.24
C VAL A 26 2.08 -16.80 -8.21
N GLY A 27 1.84 -16.06 -7.13
CA GLY A 27 0.76 -15.08 -7.02
C GLY A 27 1.33 -13.67 -6.90
N ILE A 28 0.77 -12.73 -7.67
CA ILE A 28 1.03 -11.30 -7.51
C ILE A 28 -0.10 -10.77 -6.63
N ILE A 29 0.22 -10.20 -5.47
CA ILE A 29 -0.75 -9.81 -4.44
C ILE A 29 -0.39 -8.44 -3.90
N PHE A 30 -1.40 -7.64 -3.55
CA PHE A 30 -1.18 -6.35 -2.91
C PHE A 30 -0.61 -6.52 -1.49
N GLY A 31 0.16 -5.53 -1.04
CA GLY A 31 0.90 -5.62 0.22
C GLY A 31 0.00 -5.70 1.45
N ASP A 32 -1.13 -5.00 1.43
CA ASP A 32 -2.12 -5.01 2.50
C ASP A 32 -2.81 -6.38 2.64
N ASP A 33 -3.20 -7.01 1.53
CA ASP A 33 -3.73 -8.37 1.51
C ASP A 33 -2.70 -9.38 2.03
N ALA A 34 -1.45 -9.27 1.59
CA ALA A 34 -0.37 -10.15 2.03
C ALA A 34 -0.06 -10.00 3.53
N ASP A 35 -0.15 -8.78 4.06
CA ASP A 35 0.03 -8.48 5.49
C ASP A 35 -1.13 -9.06 6.32
N LEU A 36 -2.38 -8.90 5.88
CA LEU A 36 -3.55 -9.50 6.54
C LEU A 36 -3.51 -11.04 6.56
N LEU A 37 -2.89 -11.66 5.55
CA LEU A 37 -2.70 -13.11 5.47
C LEU A 37 -1.46 -13.61 6.24
N GLY A 38 -0.64 -12.71 6.81
CA GLY A 38 0.60 -13.09 7.49
C GLY A 38 1.67 -13.66 6.55
N ILE A 39 1.66 -13.27 5.28
CA ILE A 39 2.60 -13.73 4.25
C ILE A 39 3.43 -12.59 3.64
N PHE A 40 3.25 -11.35 4.08
CA PHE A 40 4.01 -10.19 3.60
C PHE A 40 5.53 -10.43 3.63
N ASP A 41 6.04 -11.01 4.72
CA ASP A 41 7.46 -11.36 4.90
C ASP A 41 7.93 -12.63 4.16
N LYS A 42 7.02 -13.28 3.43
CA LYS A 42 7.31 -14.44 2.58
C LYS A 42 7.43 -14.07 1.09
N ALA A 43 7.27 -12.79 0.75
CA ALA A 43 7.40 -12.32 -0.62
C ALA A 43 8.82 -12.59 -1.15
N ILE A 44 8.92 -13.31 -2.28
CA ILE A 44 10.20 -13.61 -2.94
C ILE A 44 10.77 -12.41 -3.71
N VAL A 45 9.88 -11.50 -4.11
CA VAL A 45 10.20 -10.21 -4.75
C VAL A 45 9.22 -9.20 -4.17
N ARG A 46 9.72 -8.04 -3.76
CA ARG A 46 8.92 -6.89 -3.32
C ARG A 46 9.14 -5.76 -4.32
N GLU A 47 8.08 -5.39 -5.01
CA GLU A 47 8.07 -4.19 -5.84
C GLU A 47 7.57 -3.02 -5.00
N VAL A 48 8.31 -1.92 -5.00
CA VAL A 48 7.85 -0.64 -4.46
C VAL A 48 7.68 0.28 -5.66
N ASN A 49 6.42 0.57 -5.99
CA ASN A 49 6.08 1.50 -7.05
C ASN A 49 5.71 2.86 -6.44
N THR A 50 6.50 3.88 -6.78
CA THR A 50 6.34 5.24 -6.26
C THR A 50 5.54 6.14 -7.20
N ASP A 51 5.00 5.59 -8.29
CA ASP A 51 4.08 6.29 -9.17
C ASP A 51 2.78 6.60 -8.40
N ASP A 52 2.24 7.80 -8.61
CA ASP A 52 1.04 8.29 -7.93
C ASP A 52 -0.16 7.35 -8.08
N LEU A 53 -0.22 6.56 -9.17
CA LEU A 53 -1.26 5.55 -9.40
C LEU A 53 -1.26 4.40 -8.37
N PHE A 54 -0.14 4.19 -7.66
CA PHE A 54 0.02 3.13 -6.65
C PHE A 54 0.07 3.68 -5.22
N LEU A 55 0.05 5.00 -5.04
CA LEU A 55 0.00 5.63 -3.74
C LEU A 55 -1.46 5.77 -3.26
N ASN A 56 -1.66 5.55 -1.97
CA ASN A 56 -2.96 5.82 -1.35
C ASN A 56 -3.28 7.31 -1.48
N THR A 57 -4.40 7.61 -2.14
CA THR A 57 -4.85 8.97 -2.42
C THR A 57 -6.18 9.21 -1.70
N PHE A 58 -6.22 10.26 -0.89
CA PHE A 58 -7.46 10.74 -0.30
C PHE A 58 -8.21 11.59 -1.33
N VAL A 59 -9.48 11.25 -1.59
CA VAL A 59 -10.31 11.90 -2.61
C VAL A 59 -11.65 12.30 -2.01
N VAL A 60 -12.19 13.44 -2.46
CA VAL A 60 -13.51 13.95 -2.09
C VAL A 60 -14.31 14.24 -3.35
N GLN A 61 -15.63 14.41 -3.22
CA GLN A 61 -16.45 14.86 -4.35
C GLN A 61 -16.07 16.29 -4.74
N THR A 62 -16.22 16.63 -6.03
CA THR A 62 -15.84 17.95 -6.54
C THR A 62 -16.55 19.10 -5.82
N GLU A 63 -17.81 18.91 -5.45
CA GLU A 63 -18.60 19.90 -4.69
C GLU A 63 -18.10 20.13 -3.27
N ASP A 64 -17.40 19.17 -2.70
CA ASP A 64 -16.85 19.23 -1.34
C ASP A 64 -15.45 19.84 -1.29
N LEU A 65 -14.78 20.10 -2.43
CA LEU A 65 -13.38 20.56 -2.47
C LEU A 65 -13.11 21.78 -1.57
N ASN A 66 -14.09 22.65 -1.39
CA ASN A 66 -13.99 23.86 -0.57
C ASN A 66 -14.82 23.80 0.71
N ALA A 67 -15.34 22.62 1.08
CA ALA A 67 -16.08 22.47 2.31
C ALA A 67 -15.12 22.61 3.51
N PRO A 68 -15.50 23.31 4.60
CA PRO A 68 -14.62 23.54 5.74
C PRO A 68 -13.99 22.27 6.32
N TRP A 69 -14.76 21.18 6.37
CA TRP A 69 -14.30 19.89 6.90
C TRP A 69 -13.14 19.27 6.10
N VAL A 70 -12.98 19.62 4.82
CA VAL A 70 -11.88 19.12 3.99
C VAL A 70 -10.55 19.70 4.47
N ALA A 71 -10.52 20.98 4.86
CA ALA A 71 -9.35 21.57 5.47
C ALA A 71 -9.03 20.88 6.81
N ASP A 72 -10.04 20.67 7.66
CA ASP A 72 -9.89 19.97 8.94
C ASP A 72 -9.36 18.53 8.74
N PHE A 73 -9.83 17.82 7.71
CA PHE A 73 -9.36 16.48 7.36
C PHE A 73 -7.90 16.48 6.92
N VAL A 74 -7.50 17.42 6.06
CA VAL A 74 -6.11 17.56 5.61
C VAL A 74 -5.20 17.86 6.80
N ASP A 75 -5.60 18.76 7.70
CA ASP A 75 -4.86 19.07 8.91
C ASP A 75 -4.72 17.85 9.82
N ALA A 76 -5.79 17.05 9.97
CA ALA A 76 -5.75 15.80 10.74
C ALA A 76 -4.81 14.75 10.12
N VAL A 77 -4.84 14.54 8.80
CA VAL A 77 -3.94 13.59 8.11
C VAL A 77 -2.48 14.04 8.18
N GLN A 78 -2.23 15.35 8.16
CA GLN A 78 -0.89 15.90 8.26
C GLN A 78 -0.49 16.27 9.70
N SER A 79 -1.19 15.76 10.71
CA SER A 79 -0.93 16.00 12.13
C SER A 79 0.18 15.09 12.68
N GLU A 80 0.76 15.49 13.82
CA GLU A 80 1.74 14.67 14.51
C GLU A 80 1.10 13.39 15.08
N GLU A 81 -0.16 13.47 15.51
CA GLU A 81 -0.95 12.33 15.99
C GLU A 81 -1.08 11.26 14.90
N PHE A 82 -1.42 11.66 13.67
CA PHE A 82 -1.49 10.74 12.54
C PHE A 82 -0.13 10.11 12.23
N LYS A 83 0.93 10.93 12.17
CA LYS A 83 2.31 10.46 12.00
C LYS A 83 2.68 9.42 13.06
N ASN A 84 2.37 9.68 14.32
CA ASN A 84 2.69 8.79 15.42
C ASN A 84 2.01 7.42 15.26
N VAL A 85 0.75 7.36 14.80
CA VAL A 85 0.06 6.10 14.52
C VAL A 85 0.69 5.35 13.33
N VAL A 86 1.08 6.07 12.27
CA VAL A 86 1.69 5.45 11.08
C VAL A 86 3.06 4.85 11.40
N GLU A 87 3.88 5.55 12.19
CA GLU A 87 5.23 5.11 12.52
C GLU A 87 5.31 4.17 13.72
N ASP A 88 4.23 4.02 14.50
CA ASP A 88 4.20 3.11 15.63
C ASP A 88 4.23 1.64 15.17
N THR A 89 5.30 0.96 15.59
CA THR A 89 5.58 -0.45 15.32
C THR A 89 4.55 -1.43 15.91
N GLN A 90 3.67 -0.97 16.80
CA GLN A 90 2.53 -1.75 17.28
C GLN A 90 1.47 -1.95 16.18
N TYR A 91 1.37 -1.02 15.22
CA TYR A 91 0.46 -1.13 14.08
C TYR A 91 1.19 -1.64 12.85
N ARG A 92 0.44 -1.96 11.79
CA ARG A 92 1.03 -2.50 10.53
C ARG A 92 1.54 -1.42 9.58
N PHE A 93 1.17 -0.16 9.79
CA PHE A 93 1.34 0.92 8.82
C PHE A 93 2.81 1.28 8.57
N HIS A 94 3.68 1.13 9.57
CA HIS A 94 5.10 1.43 9.46
C HIS A 94 5.85 0.55 8.44
N LYS A 95 5.21 -0.53 7.95
CA LYS A 95 5.77 -1.43 6.95
C LYS A 95 5.65 -0.92 5.51
N PHE A 96 4.80 0.10 5.28
CA PHE A 96 4.43 0.55 3.93
C PHE A 96 5.22 1.78 3.49
N TYR A 97 5.31 2.01 2.19
CA TYR A 97 5.99 3.17 1.63
C TYR A 97 5.31 4.49 2.03
N ARG A 98 6.10 5.52 2.35
CA ARG A 98 5.65 6.86 2.72
C ARG A 98 5.67 7.76 1.48
N PRO A 99 4.57 8.49 1.18
CA PRO A 99 4.53 9.40 0.05
C PRO A 99 5.49 10.60 0.26
N ALA A 100 5.87 11.27 -0.82
CA ALA A 100 6.88 12.34 -0.79
C ALA A 100 6.55 13.47 0.19
N TRP A 101 5.28 13.92 0.24
CA TRP A 101 4.84 14.97 1.17
C TRP A 101 5.07 14.59 2.63
N TYR A 102 4.93 13.31 2.96
CA TYR A 102 5.07 12.80 4.33
C TYR A 102 6.55 12.74 4.72
N VAL A 103 7.40 12.26 3.80
CA VAL A 103 8.86 12.26 3.94
C VAL A 103 9.39 13.68 4.12
N GLU A 104 8.97 14.61 3.27
CA GLU A 104 9.38 16.01 3.32
C GLU A 104 8.96 16.69 4.64
N LYS A 105 7.71 16.51 5.06
CA LYS A 105 7.18 17.15 6.26
C LYS A 105 7.85 16.63 7.54
N TRP A 106 8.08 15.32 7.63
CA TRP A 106 8.52 14.69 8.88
C TRP A 106 9.99 14.31 8.92
N GLY A 107 10.72 14.44 7.81
CA GLY A 107 12.13 14.04 7.72
C GLY A 107 12.34 12.53 7.86
N ILE A 108 11.34 11.72 7.51
CA ILE A 108 11.36 10.26 7.63
C ILE A 108 11.89 9.66 6.32
N SER A 109 12.79 8.68 6.42
CA SER A 109 13.28 7.97 5.23
C SER A 109 12.44 6.72 4.98
N ASN A 110 12.14 6.45 3.70
CA ASN A 110 11.68 5.13 3.29
C ASN A 110 12.85 4.14 3.38
N ASN A 111 12.58 2.95 3.92
CA ASN A 111 13.55 1.85 4.00
C ASN A 111 13.60 1.05 2.70
#